data_AF-A0A9N8JPA5-F1
#
_entry.id   AF-A0A9N8JPA5-F1
#
_cell.length_a   1.000
_cell.length_b   1.000
_cell.length_c   1.000
_cell.angle_alpha   90.00
_cell.angle_beta   90.00
_cell.angle_gamma   90.00
#
_symmetry.space_group_name_H-M   'P 1'
#
loop_
_entity.id
_entity.type
_entity.pdbx_description
1 polymer ?
#
loop_
_entity_poly.entity_id
_entity_poly.type
_entity_poly.pdbx_seq_one_letter_code
_entity_poly.pdbx_strand_id
1 'polypeptide(L)'
;MPSKPVEKPFETMAGDRSKGHAIKNHFIAATGEFVGTFFFLYFAFAGQLMAFDQASDKGPNGSNSASTVVYIALSYGMSLLVAVWILFRISGGLFNPA
;
A
#
# COMPACT_ATOMS: atom_id res chain seq x y z
N MET A 1 10.83 -56.51 1.60
CA MET A 1 11.69 -55.33 1.34
C MET A 1 10.78 -54.20 0.88
N PRO A 2 10.67 -53.09 1.62
CA PRO A 2 9.89 -51.93 1.17
C PRO A 2 10.61 -51.26 -0.01
N SER A 3 9.94 -51.15 -1.15
CA SER A 3 10.43 -50.41 -2.31
C SER A 3 10.52 -48.93 -1.96
N LYS A 4 11.71 -48.35 -2.11
CA LYS A 4 11.87 -46.89 -1.99
C LYS A 4 10.98 -46.22 -3.04
N PRO A 5 10.24 -45.16 -2.69
CA PRO A 5 9.44 -44.41 -3.67
C PRO A 5 10.35 -43.94 -4.80
N VAL A 6 9.97 -44.24 -6.04
CA VAL A 6 10.65 -43.72 -7.23
C VAL A 6 10.26 -42.25 -7.34
N GLU A 7 11.05 -41.36 -6.73
CA GLU A 7 10.87 -39.92 -6.90
C GLU A 7 11.07 -39.58 -8.37
N LYS A 8 10.03 -39.08 -9.03
CA LYS A 8 10.10 -38.70 -10.45
C LYS A 8 10.89 -37.39 -10.52
N PRO A 9 12.10 -37.36 -11.12
CA PRO A 9 12.97 -36.18 -11.09
C PRO A 9 12.32 -34.91 -11.62
N PHE A 10 11.37 -35.08 -12.56
CA PHE A 10 10.62 -34.00 -13.20
C PHE A 10 9.54 -33.37 -12.30
N GLU A 11 8.94 -34.12 -11.37
CA GLU A 11 7.94 -33.60 -10.41
C GLU A 11 8.63 -32.75 -9.33
N THR A 12 9.80 -33.20 -8.83
CA THR A 12 10.59 -32.47 -7.83
C THR A 12 11.13 -31.15 -8.39
N MET A 13 11.65 -31.14 -9.63
CA MET A 13 12.14 -29.92 -10.28
C MET A 13 11.01 -28.92 -10.63
N ALA A 14 9.81 -29.41 -10.95
CA ALA A 14 8.66 -28.54 -11.19
C ALA A 14 8.17 -27.88 -9.88
N GLY A 15 8.14 -28.64 -8.78
CA GLY A 15 7.74 -28.14 -7.46
C GLY A 15 8.69 -27.08 -6.89
N ASP A 16 10.01 -27.26 -7.05
CA ASP A 16 11.01 -26.31 -6.55
C ASP A 16 10.98 -24.98 -7.33
N ARG A 17 10.84 -25.03 -8.66
CA ARG A 17 10.65 -23.82 -9.49
C ARG A 17 9.38 -23.05 -9.12
N SER A 18 8.26 -23.77 -8.90
CA SER A 18 6.98 -23.16 -8.51
C SER A 18 7.08 -22.37 -7.19
N LYS A 19 7.73 -22.93 -6.17
CA LYS A 19 7.96 -22.27 -4.88
C LYS A 19 8.82 -21.01 -5.01
N GLY A 20 9.90 -21.06 -5.80
CA GLY A 20 10.74 -19.91 -6.08
C GLY A 20 9.98 -18.74 -6.73
N HIS A 21 9.07 -19.04 -7.66
CA HIS A 21 8.22 -18.03 -8.29
C HIS A 21 7.20 -17.40 -7.33
N ALA A 22 6.59 -18.21 -6.45
CA ALA A 22 5.64 -17.73 -5.45
C ALA A 22 6.31 -16.76 -4.47
N ILE A 23 7.47 -17.11 -3.92
CA ILE A 23 8.21 -16.26 -2.97
C ILE A 23 8.58 -14.91 -3.61
N LYS A 24 9.06 -14.92 -4.87
CA LYS A 24 9.42 -13.70 -5.58
C LYS A 24 8.21 -12.78 -5.79
N ASN A 25 7.06 -13.35 -6.16
CA ASN A 25 5.84 -12.59 -6.39
C ASN A 25 5.27 -12.01 -5.09
N HIS A 26 5.26 -12.79 -4.00
CA HIS A 26 4.84 -12.31 -2.68
C HIS A 26 5.76 -11.21 -2.14
N PHE A 27 7.07 -11.30 -2.38
CA PHE A 27 8.01 -10.25 -1.97
C PHE A 27 7.80 -8.93 -2.72
N ILE A 28 7.54 -9.01 -4.04
CA ILE A 28 7.22 -7.84 -4.86
C ILE A 28 5.90 -7.20 -4.41
N ALA A 29 4.88 -8.01 -4.13
CA ALA A 29 3.60 -7.53 -3.62
C ALA A 29 3.76 -6.87 -2.23
N ALA A 30 4.45 -7.51 -1.29
CA ALA A 30 4.68 -6.99 0.05
C ALA A 30 5.46 -5.66 0.05
N THR A 31 6.48 -5.55 -0.79
CA THR A 31 7.25 -4.31 -0.93
C THR A 31 6.40 -3.20 -1.56
N GLY A 32 5.59 -3.54 -2.57
CA GLY A 32 4.63 -2.63 -3.18
C GLY A 32 3.63 -2.09 -2.15
N GLU A 33 3.07 -2.96 -1.30
CA GLU A 33 2.13 -2.55 -0.25
C GLU A 33 2.77 -1.67 0.80
N PHE A 34 3.96 -2.05 1.28
CA PHE A 34 4.67 -1.25 2.28
C PHE A 34 5.00 0.16 1.77
N VAL A 35 5.59 0.25 0.57
CA VAL A 35 5.99 1.53 -0.02
C VAL A 35 4.77 2.39 -0.35
N GLY A 36 3.70 1.78 -0.86
CA GLY A 36 2.45 2.47 -1.15
C GLY A 36 1.80 3.05 0.10
N THR A 37 1.65 2.26 1.17
CA THR A 37 1.09 2.73 2.44
C THR A 37 1.96 3.81 3.08
N PHE A 38 3.29 3.67 3.04
CA PHE A 38 4.20 4.68 3.56
C PHE A 38 4.04 6.02 2.83
N PHE A 39 4.09 6.03 1.50
CA PHE A 39 3.98 7.27 0.73
C PHE A 39 2.59 7.91 0.84
N PHE A 40 1.53 7.12 0.80
CA PHE A 40 0.16 7.62 0.99
C PHE A 40 0.04 8.35 2.33
N LEU A 41 0.43 7.70 3.44
CA LEU A 41 0.28 8.30 4.76
C LEU A 41 1.23 9.49 4.94
N TYR A 42 2.45 9.40 4.41
CA TYR A 42 3.45 10.46 4.55
C TYR A 42 2.99 11.77 3.87
N PHE A 43 2.58 11.71 2.61
CA PHE A 43 2.13 12.91 1.89
C PHE A 43 0.80 13.44 2.42
N ALA A 44 -0.13 12.56 2.78
CA ALA A 44 -1.39 12.97 3.40
C ALA A 44 -1.16 13.69 4.75
N PHE A 45 -0.28 13.15 5.60
CA PHE A 45 0.06 13.74 6.88
C PHE A 45 0.83 15.07 6.72
N ALA A 46 1.76 15.16 5.76
CA ALA A 46 2.42 16.42 5.46
C ALA A 46 1.42 17.51 5.02
N GLY A 47 0.44 17.15 4.17
CA GLY A 47 -0.63 18.06 3.77
C GLY A 47 -1.52 18.50 4.94
N GLN A 48 -1.86 17.58 5.85
CA GLN A 48 -2.58 17.87 7.10
C GLN A 48 -1.84 18.90 7.96
N LEU A 49 -0.53 18.72 8.16
CA LEU A 49 0.28 19.62 8.99
C LEU A 49 0.29 21.04 8.43
N MET A 50 0.46 21.18 7.11
CA MET A 50 0.41 22.48 6.44
C MET A 50 -0.98 23.11 6.53
N ALA A 51 -2.03 22.32 6.35
CA ALA A 51 -3.41 22.80 6.46
C ALA A 51 -3.75 23.29 7.88
N PHE A 52 -3.16 22.70 8.91
CA PHE A 52 -3.32 23.15 10.30
C PHE A 52 -2.51 24.40 10.62
N ASP A 53 -1.24 24.45 10.23
CA ASP A 53 -0.34 25.56 10.56
C ASP A 53 -0.73 26.85 9.82
N GLN A 54 -1.17 26.72 8.57
CA GLN A 54 -1.51 27.85 7.70
C GLN A 54 -3.01 28.21 7.75
N ALA A 55 -3.81 27.57 8.61
CA ALA A 55 -5.23 27.86 8.76
C ALA A 55 -5.44 29.26 9.35
N SER A 56 -5.75 30.23 8.48
CA SER A 56 -6.12 31.60 8.89
C SER A 56 -7.58 31.68 9.37
N ASP A 57 -8.45 30.85 8.81
CA ASP A 57 -9.89 30.86 9.06
C ASP A 57 -10.29 29.82 10.12
N LYS A 58 -11.18 30.17 11.05
CA LYS A 58 -11.67 29.26 12.10
C LYS A 58 -13.19 29.11 12.03
N GLY A 59 -13.66 27.88 12.21
CA GLY A 59 -15.07 27.58 12.29
C GLY A 59 -15.72 28.10 13.58
N PRO A 60 -17.06 28.02 13.68
CA PRO A 60 -17.79 28.36 14.89
C PRO A 60 -17.21 27.63 16.11
N ASN A 61 -17.15 28.32 17.25
CA ASN A 61 -16.61 27.81 18.52
C ASN A 61 -15.11 27.44 18.49
N GLY A 62 -14.34 28.00 17.56
CA GLY A 62 -12.90 27.73 17.44
C GLY A 62 -12.56 26.36 16.84
N SER A 63 -13.53 25.73 16.18
CA SER A 63 -13.32 24.48 15.42
C SER A 63 -12.56 24.74 14.11
N ASN A 64 -12.10 23.68 13.45
CA ASN A 64 -11.52 23.81 12.12
C ASN A 64 -12.58 24.32 11.14
N SER A 65 -12.21 25.31 10.34
CA SER A 65 -13.05 25.82 9.26
C SER A 65 -13.31 24.73 8.22
N ALA A 66 -14.46 24.80 7.55
CA ALA A 66 -14.86 23.80 6.55
C ALA A 66 -13.84 23.70 5.39
N SER A 67 -13.20 24.81 5.05
CA SER A 67 -12.10 24.90 4.07
C SER A 67 -10.91 24.03 4.47
N THR A 68 -10.44 24.13 5.72
CA THR A 68 -9.35 23.30 6.26
C THR A 68 -9.70 21.81 6.22
N VAL A 69 -10.92 21.44 6.62
CA VAL A 69 -11.37 20.04 6.60
C VAL A 69 -11.43 19.47 5.17
N VAL A 70 -11.90 20.26 4.20
CA VAL A 70 -11.90 19.85 2.79
C VAL A 70 -10.47 19.70 2.25
N TYR A 71 -9.55 20.58 2.64
CA TYR A 71 -8.15 20.51 2.22
C TYR A 71 -7.45 19.26 2.76
N ILE A 72 -7.75 18.91 4.01
CA ILE A 72 -7.33 17.67 4.65
C ILE A 72 -7.87 16.45 3.89
N ALA A 73 -9.18 16.43 3.62
CA ALA A 73 -9.81 15.32 2.90
C ALA A 73 -9.23 15.13 1.49
N LEU A 74 -8.98 16.23 0.78
CA LEU A 74 -8.33 16.20 -0.54
C LEU A 74 -6.88 15.73 -0.45
N SER A 75 -6.15 16.09 0.59
CA SER A 75 -4.76 15.64 0.79
C SER A 75 -4.69 14.12 0.96
N TYR A 76 -5.56 13.55 1.82
CA TYR A 76 -5.67 12.09 1.98
C TYR A 76 -6.17 11.40 0.70
N GLY A 77 -7.20 11.96 0.05
CA GLY A 77 -7.78 11.38 -1.16
C GLY A 77 -6.85 11.40 -2.38
N MET A 78 -6.18 12.53 -2.64
CA MET A 78 -5.24 12.66 -3.76
C MET A 78 -3.97 11.85 -3.53
N SER A 79 -3.49 11.78 -2.29
CA SER A 79 -2.34 10.93 -1.96
C SER A 79 -2.66 9.45 -2.16
N LEU A 80 -3.85 8.98 -1.76
CA LEU A 80 -4.34 7.63 -2.07
C LEU A 80 -4.42 7.39 -3.57
N LEU A 81 -5.04 8.31 -4.33
CA LEU A 81 -5.18 8.17 -5.78
C LEU A 81 -3.83 7.98 -6.47
N VAL A 82 -2.83 8.79 -6.11
CA VAL A 82 -1.48 8.70 -6.68
C VAL A 82 -0.80 7.39 -6.29
N ALA A 83 -0.89 6.98 -5.02
CA ALA A 83 -0.32 5.72 -4.55
C ALA A 83 -0.94 4.52 -5.29
N VAL A 84 -2.27 4.50 -5.44
CA VAL A 84 -3.00 3.48 -6.20
C VAL A 84 -2.57 3.48 -7.66
N TRP A 85 -2.51 4.63 -8.33
CA TRP A 85 -2.12 4.69 -9.73
C TRP A 85 -0.74 4.04 -9.97
N ILE A 86 0.26 4.42 -9.18
CA ILE A 86 1.64 3.97 -9.36
C ILE A 86 1.76 2.45 -9.15
N LEU A 87 1.03 1.90 -8.18
CA LEU A 87 1.25 0.56 -7.66
C LEU A 87 0.12 -0.44 -8.00
N PHE A 88 -0.91 0.01 -8.72
CA PHE A 88 -2.03 -0.83 -9.20
C PHE A 88 -1.54 -2.06 -9.97
N ARG A 89 -0.44 -1.93 -10.73
CA ARG A 89 0.15 -3.05 -11.49
C ARG A 89 1.13 -3.91 -10.71
N ILE A 90 1.48 -3.53 -9.47
CA ILE A 90 2.49 -4.23 -8.67
C ILE A 90 1.82 -5.15 -7.64
N SER A 91 0.97 -4.62 -6.75
CA SER A 91 0.29 -5.42 -5.72
C SER A 91 -1.25 -5.40 -5.83
N GLY A 92 -1.83 -4.48 -6.61
CA GLY A 92 -3.28 -4.31 -6.72
C GLY A 92 -3.81 -3.07 -5.98
N GLY A 93 -2.97 -2.37 -5.21
CA GLY A 93 -3.27 -1.03 -4.75
C GLY A 93 -4.16 -0.93 -3.50
N LEU A 94 -4.24 -1.97 -2.65
CA LEU A 94 -5.11 -1.96 -1.49
C LEU A 94 -4.67 -0.94 -0.43
N PHE A 95 -3.37 -0.92 -0.08
CA PHE A 95 -2.70 -0.03 0.89
C PHE A 95 -3.36 0.17 2.26
N ASN A 96 -4.49 -0.48 2.52
CA ASN A 96 -5.33 -0.37 3.69
C ASN A 96 -6.00 -1.74 3.95
N PRO A 97 -5.88 -2.32 5.15
CA PRO A 97 -6.43 -3.65 5.48
C PRO A 97 -7.94 -3.68 5.76
N ALA A 98 -8.67 -2.57 5.56
CA ALA A 98 -10.09 -2.41 5.90
C ALA A 98 -11.04 -2.94 4.80
#